data_AF-A0A353BXD3-F1
#
_entry.id   AF-A0A353BXD3-F1
#
_cell.length_a   1.000
_cell.length_b   1.000
_cell.length_c   1.000
_cell.angle_alpha   90.00
_cell.angle_beta   90.00
_cell.angle_gamma   90.00
#
_symmetry.space_group_name_H-M   'P 1'
#
loop_
_entity.id
_entity.type
_entity.pdbx_description
1 polymer ?
#
loop_
_entity_poly.entity_id
_entity_poly.type
_entity_poly.pdbx_seq_one_letter_code
_entity_poly.pdbx_strand_id
1 'polypeptide(L)' 'MFFWDNPYAAITIADEQFQLKKGEIIVMPAGVPHALHAEERFKMFLVVVFSPE' A
#
# COMPACT_ATOMS: atom_id res chain seq x y z
N MET A 1 13.85 -23.02 0.76
CA MET A 1 12.78 -21.99 0.76
C MET A 1 13.25 -20.88 1.68
N PHE A 2 13.78 -19.81 1.09
CA PHE A 2 14.44 -18.72 1.79
C PHE A 2 13.63 -17.44 1.50
N PHE A 3 12.99 -16.86 2.52
CA PHE A 3 12.05 -15.75 2.42
C PHE A 3 12.74 -14.36 2.51
N TRP A 4 13.90 -14.19 1.87
CA TRP A 4 14.72 -12.98 2.05
C TRP A 4 14.50 -11.87 1.00
N ASP A 5 13.65 -12.11 -0.01
CA ASP A 5 13.52 -11.20 -1.17
C ASP A 5 12.10 -10.62 -1.35
N ASN A 6 11.27 -10.56 -0.30
CA ASN A 6 9.92 -10.03 -0.45
C ASN A 6 9.86 -8.55 -0.03
N PRO A 7 9.78 -7.59 -0.96
CA PRO A 7 9.76 -6.20 -0.61
C PRO A 7 8.47 -5.83 0.11
N TYR A 8 8.61 -5.06 1.18
CA TYR A 8 7.52 -4.56 2.01
C TYR A 8 7.22 -3.09 1.70
N ALA A 9 5.93 -2.77 1.70
CA ALA A 9 5.44 -1.40 1.68
C ALA A 9 4.62 -1.13 2.95
N ALA A 10 4.95 -0.07 3.68
CA ALA A 10 4.15 0.37 4.81
C ALA A 10 3.13 1.43 4.34
N ILE A 11 1.85 1.11 4.51
CA ILE A 11 0.72 1.98 4.17
C ILE A 11 0.07 2.44 5.47
N THR A 12 -0.05 3.74 5.68
CA THR A 12 -0.81 4.30 6.81
C THR A 12 -2.17 4.74 6.31
N ILE A 13 -3.24 4.36 7.01
CA ILE A 13 -4.63 4.75 6.74
C ILE A 13 -5.21 5.30 8.04
N ALA A 14 -5.53 6.60 8.07
CA ALA A 14 -5.81 7.31 9.32
C ALA A 14 -4.69 7.07 10.35
N ASP A 15 -4.99 6.41 11.46
CA ASP A 15 -4.05 6.15 12.56
C ASP A 15 -3.50 4.71 12.56
N GLU A 16 -3.84 3.90 11.55
CA GLU A 16 -3.43 2.50 11.46
C GLU A 16 -2.38 2.28 10.37
N GLN A 17 -1.38 1.45 10.66
CA GLN A 17 -0.30 1.09 9.74
C GLN A 17 -0.42 -0.37 9.30
N PHE A 18 -0.32 -0.58 7.99
CA PHE A 18 -0.41 -1.88 7.33
C PHE A 18 0.89 -2.16 6.59
N GLN A 19 1.45 -3.35 6.76
CA GLN A 19 2.57 -3.82 5.94
C GLN A 19 2.05 -4.73 4.84
N LEU A 20 2.35 -4.37 3.60
CA LEU A 20 1.97 -5.15 2.41
C LEU A 20 3.19 -5.84 1.80
N LYS A 21 3.00 -7.10 1.45
CA LYS A 21 3.90 -7.95 0.67
C LYS A 21 3.53 -7.93 -0.81
N LYS A 22 4.45 -8.39 -1.66
CA LYS A 22 4.16 -8.60 -3.08
C LYS A 22 2.92 -9.47 -3.27
N GLY A 23 1.97 -8.98 -4.08
CA GLY A 23 0.73 -9.68 -4.42
C GLY A 23 -0.45 -9.34 -3.50
N GLU A 24 -0.22 -8.61 -2.41
CA GLU A 24 -1.29 -8.09 -1.56
C GLU A 24 -1.83 -6.76 -2.09
N ILE A 25 -3.08 -6.46 -1.73
CA ILE A 25 -3.81 -5.26 -2.15
C ILE A 25 -4.50 -4.68 -0.92
N ILE A 26 -4.52 -3.35 -0.83
CA ILE A 26 -5.29 -2.62 0.18
C ILE A 26 -6.10 -1.52 -0.52
N VAL A 27 -7.27 -1.21 0.02
CA VAL A 27 -8.12 -0.09 -0.43
C VAL A 27 -7.88 1.09 0.48
N MET A 28 -7.59 2.25 -0.11
CA MET A 28 -7.43 3.52 0.61
C MET A 28 -8.68 4.39 0.39
N PRO A 29 -9.52 4.62 1.42
CA PRO A 29 -10.77 5.38 1.25
C PRO A 29 -10.57 6.85 0.81
N ALA A 30 -11.50 7.38 0.02
CA ALA A 30 -11.51 8.79 -0.32
C ALA A 30 -11.74 9.67 0.93
N GLY A 31 -11.05 10.81 1.01
CA GLY A 31 -11.20 11.78 2.10
C GLY A 31 -10.58 11.37 3.44
N VAL A 32 -10.05 10.16 3.56
CA VAL A 32 -9.26 9.72 4.72
C VAL A 32 -7.77 9.98 4.42
N PRO A 33 -6.96 10.49 5.36
CA PRO A 33 -5.52 10.65 5.16
C PRO A 33 -4.82 9.30 4.98
N HIS A 34 -3.90 9.23 4.01
CA HIS A 34 -3.11 8.03 3.74
C HIS A 34 -1.66 8.41 3.45
N ALA A 35 -0.72 7.54 3.84
CA ALA A 35 0.69 7.69 3.54
C ALA A 35 1.31 6.37 3.08
N LEU A 36 2.37 6.47 2.28
CA LEU A 36 3.14 5.34 1.79
C LEU A 36 4.60 5.52 2.18
N HIS A 37 5.18 4.51 2.82
CA HIS A 37 6.60 4.44 3.13
C HIS A 37 7.21 3.18 2.50
N ALA A 38 8.23 3.39 1.67
CA ALA A 38 8.96 2.33 1.01
C ALA A 38 10.09 1.82 1.91
N GLU A 39 9.81 0.81 2.74
CA GLU A 39 10.82 0.16 3.59
C GLU A 39 11.93 -0.49 2.72
N GLU A 40 11.54 -1.02 1.55
CA GLU A 40 12.45 -1.53 0.53
C GLU A 40 12.08 -0.99 -0.86
N ARG A 41 12.94 -1.16 -1.86
CA ARG A 41 12.58 -0.78 -3.24
C ARG A 41 11.51 -1.74 -3.78
N PHE A 42 10.32 -1.20 -4.04
CA PHE A 42 9.24 -1.95 -4.67
C PHE A 42 8.64 -1.18 -5.85
N LYS A 43 7.80 -1.87 -6.63
CA LYS A 43 6.92 -1.27 -7.62
C LYS A 43 5.49 -1.62 -7.24
N MET A 44 4.56 -0.70 -7.48
CA MET A 44 3.13 -0.91 -7.25
C MET A 44 2.31 -0.53 -8.47
N PHE A 45 1.11 -1.10 -8.54
CA PHE A 45 0.07 -0.68 -9.46
C PHE A 45 -0.97 0.12 -8.67
N LEU A 46 -1.06 1.43 -8.93
CA LEU A 46 -1.99 2.31 -8.27
C LEU A 46 -3.19 2.58 -9.18
N VAL A 47 -4.39 2.33 -8.66
CA VAL A 47 -5.65 2.71 -9.30
C VAL A 47 -6.38 3.65 -8.36
N VAL A 48 -6.78 4.81 -8.86
CA VAL A 48 -7.63 5.77 -8.14
C VAL A 48 -8.95 5.87 -8.90
N VAL A 49 -10.05 5.59 -8.21
CA VAL A 49 -11.40 5.65 -8.78
C VAL A 49 -12.10 6.91 -8.27
N PHE A 50 -12.53 7.77 -9.18
CA PHE A 50 -13.35 8.94 -8.88
C PHE A 50 -14.82 8.64 -9.14
N SER A 51 -15.72 9.33 -8.43
CA SER A 51 -17.16 9.24 -8.72
C SER A 51 -17.44 9.62 -10.17
N PRO A 52 -18.38 8.94 -10.85
CA PRO A 52 -18.85 9.37 -12.17
C PRO A 52 -19.52 10.74 -12.06
N GLU A 53 -19.45 11.52 -13.15
CA GLU A 53 -20.18 12.78 -13.31
C GLU A 53 -21.71 12.57 -13.36
#